data_AF-A0A1G2ILQ4-F1
#
_entry.id   AF-A0A1G2ILQ4-F1
#
_cell.length_a   1.000
_cell.length_b   1.000
_cell.length_c   1.000
_cell.angle_alpha   90.00
_cell.angle_beta   90.00
_cell.angle_gamma   90.00
#
_symmetry.space_group_name_H-M   'P 1'
#
loop_
_entity.id
_entity.type
_entity.pdbx_description
1 polymer ?
#
loop_
_entity_poly.entity_id
_entity_poly.type
_entity_poly.pdbx_seq_one_letter_code
_entity_poly.pdbx_strand_id
1 'polypeptide(L)'
;MEKFNNLYTFIDFAKGNRKYPENTANNLKSALKIFEKVLTEDELNSISLIEDRIEEIFINVINSNKNKSIGSLGTYKARLLRVINDYKKYGQNPSKIQDWMPRLRQGFGGQRKNSTALLNKKDKPDKTLSELSYPTHTPVDNIHKIELSLESNNKATLLIPKNIKNSEAETLKSIIDSLTKK
;
A
#
# COMPACT_ATOMS: atom_id res chain seq x y z
N MET A 1 24.30 20.60 -3.63
CA MET A 1 22.94 20.34 -3.11
C MET A 1 22.45 19.03 -3.69
N GLU A 2 21.83 18.21 -2.86
CA GLU A 2 21.26 16.92 -3.24
C GLU A 2 19.89 17.12 -3.87
N LYS A 3 19.87 17.25 -5.19
CA LYS A 3 18.65 17.51 -5.95
C LYS A 3 17.91 16.22 -6.25
N PHE A 4 16.58 16.29 -6.38
CA PHE A 4 15.75 15.15 -6.73
C PHE A 4 16.19 14.46 -8.03
N ASN A 5 16.61 15.25 -9.03
CA ASN A 5 17.09 14.70 -10.31
C ASN A 5 18.32 13.78 -10.17
N ASN A 6 19.14 13.97 -9.12
CA ASN A 6 20.28 13.10 -8.85
C ASN A 6 19.84 11.64 -8.59
N LEU A 7 18.60 11.42 -8.14
CA LEU A 7 18.05 10.08 -7.93
C LEU A 7 17.88 9.33 -9.27
N TYR A 8 17.47 10.01 -10.34
CA TYR A 8 17.40 9.40 -11.68
C TYR A 8 18.78 8.99 -12.16
N THR A 9 19.75 9.90 -12.05
CA THR A 9 21.15 9.66 -12.45
C THR A 9 21.75 8.51 -11.65
N PHE A 10 21.46 8.45 -10.35
CA PHE A 10 21.90 7.36 -9.49
C PHE A 10 21.30 6.02 -9.87
N ILE A 11 20.01 5.96 -10.22
CA ILE A 11 19.39 4.70 -10.69
C ILE A 11 20.09 4.20 -11.97
N ASP A 12 20.39 5.09 -12.91
CA ASP A 12 21.11 4.73 -14.14
C ASP A 12 22.54 4.27 -13.86
N PHE A 13 23.24 4.97 -12.97
CA PHE A 13 24.57 4.57 -12.52
C PHE A 13 24.55 3.19 -11.85
N ALA A 14 23.60 2.94 -10.95
CA ALA A 14 23.43 1.66 -10.27
C ALA A 14 23.05 0.52 -11.24
N LYS A 15 22.23 0.81 -12.25
CA LYS A 15 21.92 -0.12 -13.34
C LYS A 15 23.16 -0.44 -14.17
N GLY A 16 23.93 0.56 -14.56
CA GLY A 16 25.19 0.38 -15.31
C GLY A 16 26.22 -0.48 -14.56
N ASN A 17 26.28 -0.33 -13.23
CA ASN A 17 27.13 -1.13 -12.35
C ASN A 17 26.52 -2.49 -11.95
N ARG A 18 25.44 -2.92 -12.61
CA ARG A 18 24.72 -4.19 -12.35
C ARG A 18 24.20 -4.34 -10.91
N LYS A 19 24.04 -3.25 -10.17
CA LYS A 19 23.49 -3.24 -8.81
C LYS A 19 21.96 -3.24 -8.83
N TYR A 20 21.36 -2.66 -9.86
CA TYR A 20 19.94 -2.79 -10.13
C TYR A 20 19.67 -3.60 -11.40
N PRO A 21 18.84 -4.66 -11.31
CA PRO A 21 18.25 -5.26 -12.50
C PRO A 21 17.35 -4.26 -13.24
N GLU A 22 17.19 -4.46 -14.55
CA GLU A 22 16.39 -3.60 -15.43
C GLU A 22 15.00 -3.29 -14.87
N ASN A 23 14.25 -4.34 -14.50
CA ASN A 23 12.91 -4.20 -13.96
C ASN A 23 12.90 -3.39 -12.64
N THR A 24 13.93 -3.54 -11.80
CA THR A 24 14.04 -2.76 -10.57
C THR A 24 14.27 -1.29 -10.90
N ALA A 25 15.23 -0.98 -11.77
CA ALA A 25 15.51 0.39 -12.19
C ALA A 25 14.25 1.08 -12.76
N ASN A 26 13.52 0.40 -13.65
CA ASN A 26 12.30 0.96 -14.26
C ASN A 26 11.17 1.18 -13.24
N ASN A 27 10.99 0.27 -12.27
CA ASN A 27 10.03 0.45 -11.20
C ASN A 27 10.37 1.61 -10.26
N LEU A 28 11.67 1.81 -9.99
CA LEU A 28 12.17 2.92 -9.18
C LEU A 28 11.98 4.25 -9.91
N LYS A 29 12.34 4.34 -11.19
CA LYS A 29 12.08 5.54 -12.02
C LYS A 29 10.60 5.87 -12.13
N SER A 30 9.76 4.86 -12.26
CA SER A 30 8.30 5.04 -12.28
C SER A 30 7.79 5.63 -10.97
N ALA A 31 8.40 5.26 -9.83
CA ALA A 31 8.09 5.87 -8.53
C ALA A 31 8.51 7.34 -8.49
N LEU A 32 9.74 7.66 -8.91
CA LEU A 32 10.22 9.04 -8.97
C LEU A 32 9.27 9.91 -9.80
N LYS A 33 8.85 9.45 -10.98
CA LYS A 33 7.97 10.19 -11.88
C LYS A 33 6.58 10.47 -11.31
N ILE A 34 6.07 9.63 -10.41
CA ILE A 34 4.79 9.86 -9.74
C ILE A 34 4.93 10.97 -8.71
N PHE A 35 6.00 10.95 -7.91
CA PHE A 35 6.24 11.93 -6.86
C PHE A 35 6.65 13.29 -7.44
N GLU A 36 7.50 13.31 -8.46
CA GLU A 36 7.98 14.52 -9.14
C GLU A 36 6.85 15.48 -9.56
N LYS A 37 5.68 14.95 -9.93
CA LYS A 37 4.52 15.75 -10.35
C LYS A 37 3.87 16.57 -9.24
N VAL A 38 4.12 16.22 -7.98
CA VAL A 38 3.49 16.86 -6.82
C VAL A 38 4.51 17.56 -5.92
N LEU A 39 5.81 17.46 -6.23
CA LEU A 39 6.85 18.13 -5.48
C LEU A 39 6.86 19.62 -5.80
N THR A 40 7.10 20.41 -4.77
CA THR A 40 7.38 21.85 -4.87
C THR A 40 8.81 22.09 -5.36
N GLU A 41 9.12 23.33 -5.78
CA GLU A 41 10.47 23.70 -6.23
C GLU A 41 11.53 23.49 -5.13
N ASP A 42 11.19 23.77 -3.87
CA ASP A 42 12.08 23.56 -2.73
C ASP A 42 12.39 22.06 -2.54
N GLU A 43 11.37 21.22 -2.62
CA GLU A 43 11.51 19.76 -2.49
C GLU A 43 12.31 19.16 -3.66
N LEU A 44 12.11 19.66 -4.89
CA LEU A 44 12.91 19.25 -6.05
C LEU A 44 14.40 19.57 -5.87
N ASN A 45 14.73 20.63 -5.13
CA ASN A 45 16.10 21.05 -4.87
C ASN A 45 16.73 20.41 -3.63
N SER A 46 15.96 19.70 -2.79
CA SER A 46 16.43 19.11 -1.55
C SER A 46 15.82 17.73 -1.25
N ILE A 47 16.64 16.69 -1.41
CA ILE A 47 16.26 15.32 -1.03
C ILE A 47 15.90 15.20 0.45
N SER A 48 16.59 15.93 1.35
CA SER A 48 16.28 15.88 2.78
C SER A 48 14.88 16.41 3.08
N LEU A 49 14.45 17.47 2.38
CA LEU A 49 13.12 18.04 2.57
C LEU A 49 12.02 17.07 2.13
N ILE A 50 12.27 16.26 1.11
CA ILE A 50 11.36 15.19 0.67
C ILE A 50 11.20 14.13 1.75
N GLU A 51 12.27 13.74 2.44
CA GLU A 51 12.17 12.77 3.54
C GLU A 51 11.41 13.34 4.73
N ASP A 52 11.70 14.58 5.11
CA ASP A 52 11.07 15.25 6.24
C ASP A 52 9.55 15.42 6.02
N ARG A 53 9.13 15.63 4.77
CA ARG A 53 7.73 15.88 4.39
C ARG A 53 7.07 14.71 3.66
N ILE A 54 7.64 13.50 3.73
CA ILE A 54 7.20 12.39 2.87
C ILE A 54 5.72 12.03 3.06
N GLU A 55 5.16 12.20 4.26
CA GLU A 55 3.74 11.92 4.51
C GLU A 55 2.82 12.93 3.84
N GLU A 56 3.14 14.23 3.90
CA GLU A 56 2.38 15.29 3.25
C GLU A 56 2.42 15.14 1.73
N ILE A 57 3.63 14.92 1.19
CA ILE A 57 3.84 14.63 -0.23
C ILE A 57 3.03 13.41 -0.64
N PHE A 58 2.98 12.36 0.19
CA PHE A 58 2.23 11.15 -0.12
C PHE A 58 0.71 11.38 -0.17
N ILE A 59 0.16 12.23 0.71
CA ILE A 59 -1.25 12.66 0.64
C ILE A 59 -1.51 13.37 -0.70
N ASN A 60 -0.61 14.25 -1.13
CA ASN A 60 -0.71 14.91 -2.43
C ASN A 60 -0.65 13.91 -3.59
N VAL A 61 0.23 12.90 -3.53
CA VAL A 61 0.29 11.81 -4.51
C VAL A 61 -1.05 11.06 -4.58
N ILE A 62 -1.67 10.73 -3.45
CA ILE A 62 -2.99 10.06 -3.40
C ILE A 62 -4.05 10.94 -4.09
N ASN A 63 -4.09 12.23 -3.74
CA ASN A 63 -5.07 13.17 -4.28
C ASN A 63 -4.93 13.36 -5.79
N SER A 64 -3.69 13.37 -6.32
CA SER A 64 -3.40 13.52 -7.75
C SER A 64 -3.53 12.22 -8.55
N ASN A 65 -3.60 11.05 -7.91
CA ASN A 65 -3.64 9.73 -8.58
C ASN A 65 -4.83 8.88 -8.13
N LYS A 66 -6.03 9.46 -8.15
CA LYS A 66 -7.29 8.82 -7.71
C LYS A 66 -7.65 7.52 -8.44
N ASN A 67 -7.05 7.28 -9.61
CA ASN A 67 -7.23 6.07 -10.40
C ASN A 67 -6.34 4.89 -9.96
N LYS A 68 -5.45 5.08 -8.97
CA LYS A 68 -4.59 4.03 -8.43
C LYS A 68 -5.01 3.68 -7.01
N SER A 69 -4.92 2.40 -6.65
CA SER A 69 -5.17 1.98 -5.27
C SER A 69 -4.12 2.55 -4.31
N ILE A 70 -4.54 2.86 -3.08
CA ILE A 70 -3.65 3.39 -2.03
C ILE A 70 -2.49 2.41 -1.77
N GLY A 71 -2.73 1.09 -1.81
CA GLY A 71 -1.68 0.08 -1.68
C GLY A 71 -0.63 0.15 -2.78
N SER A 72 -1.04 0.41 -4.03
CA SER A 72 -0.10 0.65 -5.13
C SER A 72 0.73 1.90 -4.91
N LEU A 73 0.09 3.00 -4.48
CA LEU A 73 0.78 4.25 -4.15
C LEU A 73 1.76 4.08 -2.98
N GLY A 74 1.38 3.32 -1.94
CA GLY A 74 2.27 2.96 -0.85
C GLY A 74 3.50 2.18 -1.31
N THR A 75 3.34 1.33 -2.34
CA THR A 75 4.48 0.65 -2.98
C THR A 75 5.41 1.64 -3.68
N TYR A 76 4.88 2.67 -4.35
CA TYR A 76 5.70 3.74 -4.92
C TYR A 76 6.42 4.58 -3.85
N LYS A 77 5.75 4.91 -2.74
CA LYS A 77 6.39 5.57 -1.58
C LYS A 77 7.58 4.77 -1.05
N ALA A 78 7.39 3.46 -0.81
CA ALA A 78 8.46 2.58 -0.35
C ALA A 78 9.64 2.51 -1.32
N ARG A 79 9.38 2.56 -2.64
CA ARG A 79 10.40 2.59 -3.68
C ARG A 79 11.18 3.92 -3.68
N LEU A 80 10.50 5.06 -3.54
CA LEU A 80 11.14 6.37 -3.42
C LEU A 80 12.08 6.40 -2.21
N LEU A 81 11.58 6.05 -1.02
CA LEU A 81 12.38 6.03 0.21
C LEU A 81 13.58 5.09 0.11
N ARG A 82 13.39 3.93 -0.54
CA ARG A 82 14.50 3.02 -0.82
C ARG A 82 15.59 3.69 -1.66
N VAL A 83 15.21 4.33 -2.76
CA VAL A 83 16.17 5.01 -3.66
C VAL A 83 16.91 6.12 -2.94
N ILE A 84 16.22 6.91 -2.12
CA ILE A 84 16.85 7.96 -1.32
C ILE A 84 17.88 7.37 -0.36
N ASN A 85 17.54 6.31 0.36
CA ASN A 85 18.46 5.63 1.28
C ASN A 85 19.67 5.03 0.57
N ASP A 86 19.45 4.38 -0.57
CA ASP A 86 20.51 3.80 -1.39
C ASP A 86 21.40 4.92 -1.98
N TYR A 87 20.84 6.05 -2.39
CA TYR A 87 21.58 7.23 -2.87
C TYR A 87 22.47 7.83 -1.79
N LYS A 88 21.94 8.04 -0.57
CA LYS A 88 22.74 8.52 0.57
C LYS A 88 23.92 7.60 0.89
N LYS A 89 23.72 6.29 0.76
CA LYS A 89 24.76 5.30 1.07
C LYS A 89 25.82 5.15 -0.03
N TYR A 90 25.39 5.11 -1.28
CA TYR A 90 26.23 4.67 -2.41
C TYR A 90 26.31 5.68 -3.55
N GLY A 91 25.35 6.61 -3.65
CA GLY A 91 25.29 7.62 -4.71
C GLY A 91 26.11 8.88 -4.44
N GLN A 92 26.32 9.23 -3.16
CA GLN A 92 27.16 10.36 -2.77
C GLN A 92 28.66 10.11 -3.00
N ASN A 93 29.10 8.85 -2.88
CA ASN A 93 30.48 8.46 -3.12
C ASN A 93 30.53 7.28 -4.11
N PRO A 94 30.96 7.51 -5.36
CA PRO A 94 31.02 6.48 -6.40
C PRO A 94 31.83 5.25 -6.01
N SER A 95 32.88 5.39 -5.20
CA SER A 95 33.72 4.26 -4.77
C SER A 95 32.95 3.25 -3.93
N LYS A 96 31.96 3.69 -3.15
CA LYS A 96 31.15 2.80 -2.30
C LYS A 96 30.23 1.87 -3.10
N ILE A 97 30.03 2.16 -4.39
CA ILE A 97 29.17 1.32 -5.22
C ILE A 97 29.79 -0.04 -5.49
N GLN A 98 31.13 -0.15 -5.50
CA GLN A 98 31.81 -1.41 -5.76
C GLN A 98 31.47 -2.46 -4.70
N ASP A 99 31.52 -2.06 -3.43
CA ASP A 99 31.22 -2.91 -2.28
C ASP A 99 29.72 -3.11 -2.03
N TRP A 100 28.87 -2.40 -2.76
CA TRP A 100 27.43 -2.56 -2.61
C TRP A 100 27.01 -3.96 -3.08
N MET A 101 26.55 -4.78 -2.14
CA MET A 101 25.85 -6.02 -2.42
C MET A 101 24.34 -5.81 -2.21
N PRO A 102 23.58 -5.46 -3.26
CA PRO A 102 22.14 -5.25 -3.13
C PRO A 102 21.52 -6.54 -2.62
N ARG A 103 20.69 -6.44 -1.57
CA ARG A 103 19.85 -7.55 -1.14
C ARG A 103 18.75 -7.74 -2.19
N LEU A 104 19.11 -8.29 -3.34
CA LEU A 104 18.17 -8.88 -4.28
C LEU A 104 17.42 -9.92 -3.48
N ARG A 105 16.10 -9.78 -3.35
CA ARG A 105 15.28 -10.83 -2.75
C ARG A 105 15.59 -12.08 -3.58
N GLN A 106 16.28 -13.06 -2.98
CA GLN A 106 16.43 -14.40 -3.52
C GLN A 106 15.01 -14.93 -3.77
N GLY A 107 14.52 -14.74 -4.99
CA GLY A 107 13.69 -15.75 -5.62
C GLY A 107 14.64 -16.90 -5.96
N PHE A 108 14.17 -18.13 -5.77
CA PHE A 108 14.90 -19.40 -5.84
C PHE A 108 15.60 -19.82 -4.54
N GLY A 109 14.83 -20.49 -3.67
CA GLY A 109 15.32 -21.64 -2.90
C GLY A 109 15.87 -21.44 -1.49
N GLY A 110 16.01 -20.22 -0.98
CA GLY A 110 16.51 -19.98 0.37
C GLY A 110 15.39 -19.71 1.39
N GLN A 111 15.16 -20.64 2.32
CA GLN A 111 14.25 -20.45 3.47
C GLN A 111 14.51 -19.11 4.16
N ARG A 112 13.58 -18.17 4.04
CA ARG A 112 13.50 -17.01 4.94
C ARG A 112 12.69 -17.40 6.17
N LYS A 113 13.38 -17.67 7.27
CA LYS A 113 12.82 -17.45 8.61
C LYS A 113 12.43 -15.96 8.68
N ASN A 114 11.16 -15.70 8.94
CA ASN A 114 10.54 -14.39 9.24
C ASN A 114 10.02 -13.55 8.05
N SER A 115 9.27 -14.15 7.11
CA SER A 115 8.20 -13.40 6.42
C SER A 115 6.87 -13.68 7.12
N THR A 116 6.19 -12.64 7.57
CA THR A 116 4.78 -12.70 7.96
C THR A 116 3.97 -13.38 6.85
N ALA A 117 3.27 -14.44 7.20
CA ALA A 117 2.57 -15.32 6.28
C ALA A 117 1.26 -14.69 5.78
N LEU A 118 1.34 -13.66 4.95
CA LEU A 118 0.21 -13.16 4.17
C LEU A 118 0.75 -12.73 2.81
N LEU A 119 -0.03 -12.96 1.75
CA LEU A 119 0.25 -12.67 0.32
C LEU A 119 0.79 -13.85 -0.51
N ASN A 120 0.09 -14.98 -0.46
CA ASN A 120 -0.04 -15.88 -1.61
C ASN A 120 -1.50 -15.91 -2.06
N LYS A 121 -2.01 -14.79 -2.59
CA LYS A 121 -3.18 -14.82 -3.47
C LYS A 121 -2.81 -13.99 -4.69
N LYS A 122 -2.83 -14.64 -5.87
CA LYS A 122 -2.75 -13.97 -7.17
C LYS A 122 -3.75 -12.81 -7.17
N ASP A 123 -3.27 -11.61 -7.47
CA ASP A 123 -4.12 -10.45 -7.70
C ASP A 123 -5.14 -10.80 -8.78
N LYS A 124 -6.42 -10.67 -8.44
CA LYS A 124 -7.52 -10.69 -9.42
C LYS A 124 -7.57 -9.31 -10.08
N PRO A 125 -7.97 -9.22 -11.37
CA PRO A 125 -8.08 -7.92 -12.05
C PRO A 125 -9.03 -6.99 -11.30
N ASP A 126 -8.61 -5.72 -11.18
CA ASP A 126 -9.30 -4.66 -10.46
C ASP A 126 -10.78 -4.58 -10.87
N LYS A 127 -11.68 -4.76 -9.88
CA LYS A 127 -13.10 -4.43 -10.05
C LYS A 127 -13.25 -2.92 -10.08
N THR A 128 -14.14 -2.45 -10.95
CA THR A 128 -14.50 -1.05 -11.15
C THR A 128 -14.89 -0.35 -9.84
N LEU A 129 -14.42 0.90 -9.70
CA LEU A 129 -14.49 1.83 -8.57
C LEU A 129 -15.92 2.29 -8.17
N SER A 130 -16.93 1.42 -8.17
CA SER A 130 -18.32 1.79 -7.87
C SER A 130 -18.88 1.25 -6.55
N GLU A 131 -18.09 0.57 -5.73
CA GLU A 131 -18.52 0.12 -4.40
C GLU A 131 -17.54 0.65 -3.33
N LEU A 132 -17.61 1.95 -3.06
CA LEU A 132 -17.07 2.53 -1.82
C LEU A 132 -17.89 1.99 -0.65
N SER A 133 -17.45 0.86 -0.08
CA SER A 133 -17.96 0.38 1.19
C SER A 133 -17.39 1.21 2.35
N TYR A 134 -18.29 1.60 3.25
CA TYR A 134 -18.03 2.24 4.53
C TYR A 134 -16.92 1.52 5.34
N PRO A 135 -16.23 2.21 6.26
CA PRO A 135 -15.07 1.67 6.97
C PRO A 135 -15.47 0.45 7.81
N THR A 136 -15.09 -0.75 7.38
CA THR A 136 -15.18 -1.98 8.18
C THR A 136 -13.89 -2.20 8.95
N HIS A 137 -13.68 -1.38 9.99
CA HIS A 137 -12.77 -1.77 11.06
C HIS A 137 -13.53 -1.84 12.38
N THR A 138 -14.48 -2.78 12.47
CA THR A 138 -14.90 -3.31 13.76
C THR A 138 -14.00 -4.50 14.09
N PRO A 139 -13.32 -4.52 15.25
CA PRO A 139 -12.54 -5.66 15.68
C PRO A 139 -13.44 -6.90 15.75
N VAL A 140 -13.01 -7.99 15.10
CA VAL A 140 -13.78 -9.22 14.87
C VAL A 140 -14.03 -10.01 16.17
N ASP A 141 -13.40 -9.63 17.27
CA ASP A 141 -13.34 -10.49 18.47
C ASP A 141 -14.63 -10.52 19.30
N ASN A 142 -15.58 -9.60 19.09
CA ASN A 142 -16.75 -9.45 19.97
C ASN A 142 -18.12 -9.43 19.28
N ILE A 143 -18.24 -10.02 18.08
CA ILE A 143 -19.48 -10.04 17.29
C ILE A 143 -19.82 -11.48 16.87
N HIS A 144 -21.07 -11.89 17.06
CA HIS A 144 -21.69 -13.04 16.41
C HIS A 144 -22.13 -12.65 14.99
N LYS A 145 -21.75 -13.47 14.02
CA LYS A 145 -22.17 -13.33 12.62
C LYS A 145 -23.05 -14.51 12.24
N ILE A 146 -24.30 -14.21 11.84
CA ILE A 146 -25.25 -15.20 11.36
C ILE A 146 -25.53 -14.89 9.89
N GLU A 147 -25.24 -15.85 9.01
CA GLU A 147 -25.53 -15.74 7.58
C GLU A 147 -26.67 -16.68 7.21
N LEU A 148 -27.68 -16.14 6.53
CA LEU A 148 -28.82 -16.88 6.02
C LEU A 148 -28.86 -16.72 4.50
N SER A 149 -28.85 -17.84 3.79
CA SER A 149 -29.08 -17.88 2.35
C SER A 149 -30.59 -17.79 2.10
N LEU A 150 -31.02 -16.78 1.37
CA LEU A 150 -32.42 -16.58 0.97
C LEU A 150 -32.63 -17.05 -0.48
N GLU A 151 -33.88 -17.19 -0.89
CA GLU A 151 -34.23 -17.51 -2.28
C GLU A 151 -33.72 -16.43 -3.26
N SER A 152 -33.48 -16.84 -4.51
CA SER A 152 -32.92 -15.98 -5.57
C SER A 152 -31.47 -15.51 -5.34
N ASN A 153 -30.64 -16.38 -4.75
CA ASN A 153 -29.20 -16.13 -4.56
C ASN A 153 -28.88 -14.92 -3.66
N ASN A 154 -29.87 -14.47 -2.89
CA ASN A 154 -29.74 -13.39 -1.93
C ASN A 154 -29.20 -13.91 -0.61
N LYS A 155 -28.52 -13.04 0.14
CA LYS A 155 -27.98 -13.36 1.46
C LYS A 155 -28.44 -12.32 2.48
N ALA A 156 -28.99 -12.78 3.59
CA ALA A 156 -29.17 -11.95 4.78
C ALA A 156 -27.99 -12.21 5.73
N THR A 157 -27.39 -11.14 6.25
CA THR A 157 -26.33 -11.22 7.25
C THR A 157 -26.74 -10.41 8.46
N LEU A 158 -26.68 -11.03 9.64
CA LEU A 158 -26.93 -10.38 10.92
C LEU A 158 -25.63 -10.35 11.73
N LEU A 159 -25.24 -9.15 12.16
CA LEU A 159 -24.07 -8.90 13.00
C LEU A 159 -24.55 -8.45 14.37
N ILE A 160 -24.29 -9.26 15.40
CA ILE A 160 -24.80 -9.04 16.77
C ILE A 160 -23.62 -9.02 17.74
N PRO A 161 -23.48 -8.03 18.63
CA PRO A 161 -22.48 -8.07 19.70
C PRO A 161 -22.64 -9.31 20.60
N LYS A 162 -21.55 -9.91 21.08
CA LYS A 162 -21.60 -11.06 22.01
C LYS A 162 -22.29 -10.74 23.35
N ASN A 163 -22.33 -9.47 23.71
CA ASN A 163 -22.88 -8.96 24.96
C ASN A 163 -24.30 -8.37 24.80
N ILE A 164 -25.07 -8.82 23.80
CA ILE A 164 -26.45 -8.39 23.60
C ILE A 164 -27.32 -8.70 24.83
N LYS A 165 -28.16 -7.74 25.24
CA LYS A 165 -29.14 -7.90 26.32
C LYS A 165 -30.45 -8.51 25.80
N ASN A 166 -31.19 -9.17 26.67
CA ASN A 166 -32.50 -9.74 26.32
C ASN A 166 -33.47 -8.69 25.73
N SER A 167 -33.51 -7.48 26.30
CA SER A 167 -34.36 -6.39 25.79
C SER A 167 -34.00 -5.95 24.37
N GLU A 168 -32.71 -5.97 24.04
CA GLU A 168 -32.21 -5.62 22.70
C GLU A 168 -32.55 -6.72 21.69
N ALA A 169 -32.44 -7.99 22.10
CA ALA A 169 -32.84 -9.13 21.29
C ALA A 169 -34.36 -9.15 21.03
N GLU A 170 -35.18 -8.82 22.02
CA GLU A 170 -36.64 -8.68 21.86
C GLU A 170 -37.01 -7.53 20.91
N THR A 171 -36.23 -6.45 20.92
CA THR A 171 -36.40 -5.33 19.99
C THR A 171 -36.07 -5.77 18.56
N LEU A 172 -34.95 -6.48 18.35
CA LEU A 172 -34.59 -7.04 17.04
C LEU A 172 -35.67 -7.98 16.50
N LYS A 173 -36.20 -8.85 17.36
CA LYS A 173 -37.32 -9.73 17.02
C LYS A 173 -38.55 -8.94 16.58
N SER A 174 -38.92 -7.91 17.36
CA SER A 174 -40.08 -7.06 17.06
C SER A 174 -39.95 -6.32 15.73
N ILE A 175 -38.74 -5.87 15.37
CA ILE A 175 -38.44 -5.26 14.07
C ILE A 175 -38.68 -6.28 12.94
N ILE A 176 -38.14 -7.49 13.05
CA ILE A 176 -38.31 -8.53 12.02
C ILE A 176 -39.79 -8.93 11.90
N ASP A 177 -40.49 -9.07 13.02
CA ASP A 177 -41.92 -9.36 13.05
C ASP A 177 -42.75 -8.24 12.38
N SER A 178 -42.34 -6.97 12.54
CA SER A 178 -43.02 -5.86 11.86
C SER A 178 -42.85 -5.87 10.33
N LEU A 179 -41.75 -6.42 9.83
CA LEU A 179 -41.48 -6.52 8.39
C LEU A 179 -42.20 -7.71 7.75
N THR A 180 -42.67 -8.66 8.55
CA THR A 180 -43.31 -9.90 8.08
C THR A 180 -44.82 -9.95 8.35
N LYS A 181 -45.33 -9.15 9.29
CA LYS A 181 -46.77 -8.91 9.43
C LYS A 181 -47.27 -8.08 8.24
N LYS A 182 -47.96 -8.74 7.31
CA LYS A 182 -48.88 -8.09 6.39
C LYS A 182 -50.16 -7.68 7.11
#